data_AF-A0A8C1L1G4-F1
#
_entry.id   AF-A0A8C1L1G4-F1
#
_cell.length_a   1.000
_cell.length_b   1.000
_cell.length_c   1.000
_cell.angle_alpha   90.00
_cell.angle_beta   90.00
_cell.angle_gamma   90.00
#
_symmetry.space_group_name_H-M   'P 1'
#
loop_
_entity.id
_entity.type
_entity.pdbx_description
1 polymer ?
#
loop_
_entity_poly.entity_id
_entity_poly.type
_entity_poly.pdbx_seq_one_letter_code
_entity_poly.pdbx_strand_id
1 'polypeptide(L)'
;MKGTPDEPRFSVELLEGSAALRDVIDKHIRDQTLALKSAFLVADLGVIVRQQVRWRAEMDQIRPFYAVKSNSSPVVIEILAALGTGFVCSNKHELDLVKDFGVPSQDIILGGTCKQLSHIKYAAKHNIPLLVCDNEVELRKIARCHPKAKVLLLLTSGSCCDREETAIPFGSTLKDCRHLLESARELSLRVTGVNCYAASDAACVFNVMLCSQIQHSQLLSFFCPPPPPNPELLVLFCAQVNQTLKPMLDMYFPLSTGLTIIAEPGAYYVSSAFTLAVNIIAKKTVARDFSGQPHNALSANDEPEFLYYMNDGVYGSFASKLLCEDSISMPLAHKVSAEEPLFSSSLWGPSADDVDQVLERCLLPELSVGDWLLFSNAGATFSNGEEHKPPVFYSITECDWQELHNCGVTLDVRMKNFSLVPRCLQPNISEASISTPA
;
A
#
# COMPACT_ATOMS: atom_id res chain seq x y z
N MET A 1 4.40 29.29 -18.62
CA MET A 1 5.11 30.08 -17.60
C MET A 1 6.06 29.15 -16.89
N LYS A 2 7.37 29.46 -16.89
CA LYS A 2 8.42 28.64 -16.28
C LYS A 2 8.25 28.70 -14.76
N GLY A 3 7.93 27.57 -14.14
CA GLY A 3 7.94 27.43 -12.68
C GLY A 3 9.36 27.60 -12.16
N THR A 4 9.49 28.33 -11.05
CA THR A 4 10.72 28.50 -10.29
C THR A 4 11.26 27.13 -9.84
N PRO A 5 12.56 26.83 -10.00
CA PRO A 5 13.18 25.65 -9.40
C PRO A 5 13.67 26.03 -8.00
N ASP A 6 13.04 25.47 -6.96
CA ASP A 6 13.49 25.39 -5.54
C ASP A 6 12.40 25.72 -4.49
N GLU A 7 11.12 25.44 -4.76
CA GLU A 7 10.16 25.27 -3.66
C GLU A 7 9.90 23.77 -3.41
N PRO A 8 10.10 23.28 -2.17
CA PRO A 8 9.77 21.91 -1.81
C PRO A 8 8.28 21.64 -2.05
N ARG A 9 7.97 20.55 -2.77
CA ARG A 9 6.60 20.25 -3.22
C ARG A 9 5.68 19.76 -2.09
N PHE A 10 6.23 19.29 -0.97
CA PHE A 10 5.46 18.66 0.09
C PHE A 10 5.83 19.22 1.47
N SER A 11 4.83 19.76 2.17
CA SER A 11 4.96 20.18 3.57
C SER A 11 4.74 18.99 4.49
N VAL A 12 5.70 18.70 5.36
CA VAL A 12 5.63 17.66 6.39
C VAL A 12 5.66 18.31 7.76
N GLU A 13 4.63 18.05 8.58
CA GLU A 13 4.56 18.53 9.96
C GLU A 13 5.49 17.70 10.85
N LEU A 14 6.44 18.36 11.52
CA LEU A 14 7.32 17.73 12.50
C LEU A 14 6.63 17.69 13.87
N LEU A 15 6.46 16.48 14.42
CA LEU A 15 5.88 16.26 15.74
C LEU A 15 6.97 16.24 16.80
N GLU A 16 7.05 17.32 17.59
CA GLU A 16 8.00 17.49 18.69
C GLU A 16 7.37 17.11 20.05
N GLY A 17 8.17 16.53 20.95
CA GLY A 17 7.77 16.23 22.32
C GLY A 17 6.70 15.13 22.45
N SER A 18 5.63 15.40 23.20
CA SER A 18 4.54 14.43 23.47
C SER A 18 3.39 14.49 22.46
N ALA A 19 3.55 15.22 21.35
CA ALA A 19 2.50 15.38 20.35
C ALA A 19 2.23 14.05 19.63
N ALA A 20 0.98 13.58 19.70
CA ALA A 20 0.55 12.35 19.06
C ALA A 20 -0.01 12.61 17.65
N LEU A 21 -0.02 11.58 16.81
CA LEU A 21 -0.70 11.60 15.50
C LEU A 21 -2.18 12.01 15.65
N ARG A 22 -2.82 11.59 16.75
CA ARG A 22 -4.20 11.97 17.08
C ARG A 22 -4.37 13.48 17.20
N ASP A 23 -3.38 14.20 17.72
CA ASP A 23 -3.45 15.66 17.84
C ASP A 23 -3.41 16.36 16.46
N VAL A 24 -2.79 15.72 15.46
CA VAL A 24 -2.76 16.19 14.06
C VAL A 24 -4.12 15.99 13.41
N ILE A 25 -4.68 14.78 13.57
CA ILE A 25 -6.02 14.44 13.10
C ILE A 25 -7.04 15.42 13.70
N ASP A 26 -7.01 15.61 15.01
CA ASP A 26 -7.94 16.49 15.74
C ASP A 26 -7.84 17.96 15.28
N LYS A 27 -6.64 18.43 14.93
CA LYS A 27 -6.42 19.76 14.35
C LYS A 27 -7.09 19.86 12.98
N HIS A 28 -6.79 18.94 12.07
CA HIS A 28 -7.38 18.98 10.73
C HIS A 28 -8.88 18.75 10.73
N ILE A 29 -9.43 17.96 11.67
CA ILE A 29 -10.88 17.87 11.89
C ILE A 29 -11.46 19.26 12.22
N ARG A 30 -10.83 20.01 13.12
CA ARG A 30 -11.30 21.39 13.45
C ARG A 30 -11.23 22.30 12.23
N ASP A 31 -10.11 22.31 11.52
CA ASP A 31 -9.91 23.16 10.36
C ASP A 31 -10.93 22.83 9.24
N GLN A 32 -11.14 21.54 8.96
CA GLN A 32 -12.09 21.09 7.95
C GLN A 32 -13.54 21.32 8.36
N THR A 33 -13.85 21.26 9.65
CA THR A 33 -15.18 21.59 10.18
C THR A 33 -15.55 23.06 9.93
N LEU A 34 -14.55 23.95 9.94
CA LEU A 34 -14.71 25.38 9.66
C LEU A 34 -14.72 25.72 8.16
N ALA A 35 -14.09 24.88 7.33
CA ALA A 35 -13.94 25.13 5.89
C ALA A 35 -15.04 24.46 5.04
N LEU A 36 -14.88 23.17 4.71
CA LEU A 36 -15.65 22.48 3.66
C LEU A 36 -16.11 21.06 4.04
N LYS A 37 -15.74 20.58 5.23
CA LYS A 37 -16.00 19.20 5.71
C LYS A 37 -15.65 18.11 4.68
N SER A 38 -14.59 18.30 3.90
CA SER A 38 -14.11 17.26 2.98
C SER A 38 -13.39 16.16 3.75
N ALA A 39 -13.52 14.91 3.30
CA ALA A 39 -12.68 13.81 3.79
C ALA A 39 -11.20 14.16 3.60
N PHE A 40 -10.33 13.62 4.44
CA PHE A 40 -8.89 13.83 4.33
C PHE A 40 -8.10 12.67 4.92
N LEU A 41 -6.84 12.55 4.51
CA LEU A 41 -5.90 11.55 5.01
C LEU A 41 -4.83 12.23 5.86
N VAL A 42 -4.42 11.56 6.93
CA VAL A 42 -3.20 11.91 7.68
C VAL A 42 -2.23 10.75 7.55
N ALA A 43 -1.02 11.05 7.11
CA ALA A 43 0.05 10.09 6.89
C ALA A 43 1.16 10.27 7.93
N ASP A 44 1.49 9.22 8.68
CA ASP A 44 2.69 9.12 9.50
C ASP A 44 3.82 8.50 8.66
N LEU A 45 4.72 9.34 8.17
CA LEU A 45 5.87 8.92 7.37
C LEU A 45 6.87 8.10 8.19
N GLY A 46 6.90 8.27 9.52
CA GLY A 46 7.74 7.50 10.42
C GLY A 46 7.40 6.01 10.40
N VAL A 47 6.13 5.64 10.18
CA VAL A 47 5.72 4.23 10.02
C VAL A 47 6.48 3.57 8.87
N ILE A 48 6.62 4.25 7.73
CA ILE A 48 7.28 3.73 6.53
C ILE A 48 8.77 3.47 6.83
N VAL A 49 9.41 4.40 7.56
CA VAL A 49 10.81 4.28 7.98
C VAL A 49 10.99 3.09 8.91
N ARG A 50 10.17 2.99 9.94
CA ARG A 50 10.20 1.86 10.90
C ARG A 50 10.00 0.52 10.21
N GLN A 51 9.11 0.45 9.23
CA GLN A 51 8.90 -0.75 8.41
C GLN A 51 10.13 -1.09 7.56
N GLN A 52 10.82 -0.10 6.99
CA GLN A 52 12.07 -0.34 6.28
C GLN A 52 13.17 -0.88 7.22
N VAL A 53 13.30 -0.28 8.40
CA VAL A 53 14.28 -0.71 9.41
C VAL A 53 13.99 -2.14 9.86
N ARG A 54 12.72 -2.43 10.15
CA ARG A 54 12.26 -3.78 10.47
C ARG A 54 12.55 -4.77 9.34
N TRP A 55 12.23 -4.42 8.09
CA TRP A 55 12.49 -5.28 6.95
C TRP A 55 13.97 -5.66 6.87
N ARG A 56 14.87 -4.68 7.02
CA ARG A 56 16.32 -4.94 7.00
C ARG A 56 16.80 -5.79 8.18
N ALA A 57 16.18 -5.65 9.35
CA ALA A 57 16.54 -6.42 10.54
C ALA A 57 16.06 -7.87 10.47
N GLU A 58 14.85 -8.10 9.95
CA GLU A 58 14.21 -9.42 9.94
C GLU A 58 14.46 -10.18 8.63
N MET A 59 14.54 -9.50 7.49
CA MET A 59 14.65 -10.08 6.14
C MET A 59 15.95 -9.62 5.44
N ASP A 60 17.09 -9.69 6.12
CA ASP A 60 18.39 -9.19 5.67
C ASP A 60 18.85 -9.71 4.30
N GLN A 61 18.51 -10.95 3.94
CA GLN A 61 18.85 -11.58 2.66
C GLN A 61 17.90 -11.21 1.51
N ILE A 62 16.75 -10.57 1.81
CA ILE A 62 15.69 -10.31 0.84
C ILE A 62 15.59 -8.81 0.59
N ARG A 63 15.85 -8.38 -0.65
CA ARG A 63 15.72 -6.97 -1.02
C ARG A 63 14.26 -6.62 -1.34
N PRO A 64 13.67 -5.57 -0.73
CA PRO A 64 12.30 -5.17 -1.03
C PRO A 64 12.22 -4.39 -2.35
N PHE A 65 11.20 -4.70 -3.15
CA PHE A 65 10.76 -3.95 -4.32
C PHE A 65 9.32 -3.49 -4.10
N TYR A 66 9.14 -2.20 -3.82
CA TYR A 66 7.84 -1.64 -3.47
C TYR A 66 6.85 -1.72 -4.64
N ALA A 67 5.68 -2.31 -4.40
CA ALA A 67 4.61 -2.36 -5.40
C ALA A 67 3.87 -1.02 -5.48
N VAL A 68 4.17 -0.21 -6.50
CA VAL A 68 3.65 1.17 -6.64
C VAL A 68 2.12 1.22 -6.74
N LYS A 69 1.51 0.16 -7.27
CA LYS A 69 0.05 0.00 -7.32
C LYS A 69 -0.64 0.13 -5.95
N SER A 70 0.08 -0.19 -4.86
CA SER A 70 -0.49 -0.13 -3.51
C SER A 70 -0.69 1.30 -3.04
N ASN A 71 0.27 2.19 -3.29
CA ASN A 71 0.11 3.62 -3.06
C ASN A 71 1.14 4.38 -3.92
N SER A 72 0.63 5.17 -4.85
CA SER A 72 1.45 5.94 -5.80
C SER A 72 1.71 7.38 -5.32
N SER A 73 1.56 7.65 -4.02
CA SER A 73 1.91 8.94 -3.41
C SER A 73 3.39 9.28 -3.69
N PRO A 74 3.67 10.44 -4.32
CA PRO A 74 5.05 10.81 -4.66
C PRO A 74 5.95 10.90 -3.41
N VAL A 75 5.41 11.33 -2.27
CA VAL A 75 6.11 11.40 -0.98
C VAL A 75 6.58 10.03 -0.50
N VAL A 76 5.74 9.00 -0.65
CA VAL A 76 6.08 7.62 -0.26
C VAL A 76 7.19 7.08 -1.16
N ILE A 77 7.09 7.34 -2.47
CA ILE A 77 8.09 6.91 -3.45
C ILE A 77 9.44 7.60 -3.20
N GLU A 78 9.45 8.90 -2.90
CA GLU A 78 10.68 9.65 -2.60
C GLU A 78 11.42 9.07 -1.38
N ILE A 79 10.69 8.79 -0.29
CA ILE A 79 11.25 8.21 0.94
C ILE A 79 11.78 6.80 0.67
N LEU A 80 10.97 5.93 0.04
CA LEU A 80 11.38 4.55 -0.25
C LEU A 80 12.57 4.50 -1.23
N ALA A 81 12.62 5.43 -2.19
CA ALA A 81 13.75 5.57 -3.09
C ALA A 81 15.00 5.96 -2.32
N ALA A 82 14.92 6.98 -1.46
CA ALA A 82 16.04 7.43 -0.61
C ALA A 82 16.51 6.31 0.34
N LEU A 83 15.60 5.46 0.82
CA LEU A 83 15.88 4.26 1.60
C LEU A 83 16.45 3.08 0.77
N GLY A 84 16.60 3.22 -0.55
CA GLY A 84 17.25 2.23 -1.42
C GLY A 84 16.38 1.04 -1.84
N THR A 85 15.07 1.14 -1.63
CA THR A 85 14.08 0.13 -2.04
C THR A 85 13.95 0.13 -3.57
N GLY A 86 13.76 -1.07 -4.15
CA GLY A 86 13.41 -1.20 -5.57
C GLY A 86 11.93 -0.90 -5.82
N PHE A 87 11.47 -0.92 -7.06
CA PHE A 87 10.07 -0.61 -7.40
C PHE A 87 9.50 -1.57 -8.44
N VAL A 88 8.27 -2.02 -8.23
CA VAL A 88 7.47 -2.76 -9.21
C VAL A 88 6.40 -1.83 -9.75
N CYS A 89 6.48 -1.55 -11.05
CA CYS A 89 5.54 -0.69 -11.77
C CYS A 89 4.72 -1.52 -12.76
N SER A 90 3.44 -1.22 -12.91
CA SER A 90 2.51 -1.97 -13.78
C SER A 90 2.14 -1.21 -15.06
N ASN A 91 2.32 0.11 -15.08
CA ASN A 91 1.95 0.98 -16.18
C ASN A 91 3.00 2.06 -16.45
N LYS A 92 2.83 2.80 -17.56
CA LYS A 92 3.76 3.86 -17.96
C LYS A 92 3.82 5.01 -16.93
N HIS A 93 2.70 5.40 -16.34
CA HIS A 93 2.64 6.51 -15.41
C HIS A 93 3.46 6.25 -14.14
N GLU A 94 3.35 5.04 -13.57
CA GLU A 94 4.18 4.60 -12.45
C GLU A 94 5.67 4.58 -12.79
N LEU A 95 6.03 4.16 -14.02
CA LEU A 95 7.40 4.19 -14.49
C LEU A 95 7.97 5.61 -14.60
N ASP A 96 7.19 6.54 -15.15
CA ASP A 96 7.55 7.96 -15.23
C ASP A 96 7.76 8.52 -13.80
N LEU A 97 6.80 8.26 -12.90
CA LEU A 97 6.82 8.72 -11.52
C LEU A 97 8.07 8.23 -10.75
N VAL A 98 8.36 6.93 -10.79
CA VAL A 98 9.53 6.36 -10.10
C VAL A 98 10.84 6.88 -10.69
N LYS A 99 10.90 7.10 -12.01
CA LYS A 99 12.09 7.66 -12.67
C LYS A 99 12.33 9.12 -12.32
N ASP A 100 11.28 9.91 -12.15
CA ASP A 100 11.37 11.31 -11.77
C ASP A 100 12.05 11.50 -10.40
N PHE A 101 11.97 10.50 -9.52
CA PHE A 101 12.69 10.44 -8.24
C PHE A 101 14.11 9.87 -8.33
N GLY A 102 14.66 9.73 -9.54
CA GLY A 102 16.05 9.34 -9.77
C GLY A 102 16.35 7.87 -9.47
N VAL A 103 15.32 7.01 -9.40
CA VAL A 103 15.52 5.57 -9.20
C VAL A 103 16.21 4.96 -10.42
N PRO A 104 17.31 4.21 -10.22
CA PRO A 104 18.06 3.67 -11.33
C PRO A 104 17.30 2.52 -12.00
N SER A 105 17.49 2.34 -13.31
CA SER A 105 16.63 1.43 -14.08
C SER A 105 16.83 -0.05 -13.72
N GLN A 106 17.96 -0.42 -13.11
CA GLN A 106 18.18 -1.78 -12.56
C GLN A 106 17.31 -2.11 -11.35
N ASP A 107 16.80 -1.09 -10.64
CA ASP A 107 15.98 -1.25 -9.44
C ASP A 107 14.48 -1.09 -9.74
N ILE A 108 14.12 -1.17 -11.03
CA ILE A 108 12.74 -1.10 -11.51
C ILE A 108 12.38 -2.41 -12.21
N ILE A 109 11.23 -2.97 -11.84
CA ILE A 109 10.63 -4.14 -12.49
C ILE A 109 9.34 -3.68 -13.16
N LEU A 110 9.19 -3.98 -14.45
CA LEU A 110 7.91 -3.84 -15.12
C LEU A 110 7.08 -5.10 -14.85
N GLY A 111 6.21 -5.00 -13.85
CA GLY A 111 5.31 -6.03 -13.39
C GLY A 111 3.99 -6.08 -14.16
N GLY A 112 3.02 -6.78 -13.58
CA GLY A 112 1.69 -7.01 -14.14
C GLY A 112 1.65 -8.07 -15.24
N THR A 113 0.47 -8.64 -15.46
CA THR A 113 0.17 -9.54 -16.57
C THR A 113 -0.44 -8.73 -17.72
N CYS A 114 -0.28 -9.18 -18.97
CA CYS A 114 -0.89 -8.53 -20.15
C CYS A 114 -0.37 -7.12 -20.51
N LYS A 115 0.95 -6.94 -20.61
CA LYS A 115 1.57 -5.65 -20.95
C LYS A 115 1.23 -5.17 -22.37
N GLN A 116 0.90 -3.88 -22.48
CA GLN A 116 0.75 -3.21 -23.77
C GLN A 116 2.11 -3.04 -24.46
N LEU A 117 2.12 -3.07 -25.81
CA LEU A 117 3.35 -2.88 -26.59
C LEU A 117 4.01 -1.51 -26.34
N SER A 118 3.21 -0.48 -26.08
CA SER A 118 3.66 0.86 -25.68
C SER A 118 4.50 0.81 -24.40
N HIS A 119 4.04 0.08 -23.38
CA HIS A 119 4.75 -0.07 -22.09
C HIS A 119 6.08 -0.82 -22.26
N ILE A 120 6.11 -1.89 -23.05
CA ILE A 120 7.34 -2.65 -23.31
C ILE A 120 8.36 -1.80 -24.08
N LYS A 121 7.92 -1.06 -25.11
CA LYS A 121 8.78 -0.13 -25.85
C LYS A 121 9.30 1.00 -24.97
N TYR A 122 8.47 1.50 -24.07
CA TYR A 122 8.88 2.51 -23.10
C TYR A 122 9.95 1.95 -22.16
N ALA A 123 9.76 0.76 -21.60
CA ALA A 123 10.77 0.09 -20.78
C ALA A 123 12.09 -0.12 -21.53
N ALA A 124 12.04 -0.52 -22.80
CA ALA A 124 13.21 -0.66 -23.66
C ALA A 124 13.95 0.67 -23.88
N LYS A 125 13.21 1.74 -24.23
CA LYS A 125 13.76 3.09 -24.44
C LYS A 125 14.50 3.60 -23.19
N HIS A 126 13.99 3.25 -22.03
CA HIS A 126 14.47 3.71 -20.74
C HIS A 126 15.41 2.70 -20.04
N ASN A 127 15.87 1.67 -20.75
CA ASN A 127 16.80 0.64 -20.28
C ASN A 127 16.36 -0.07 -18.99
N ILE A 128 15.05 -0.26 -18.79
CA ILE A 128 14.52 -1.08 -17.70
C ILE A 128 14.71 -2.55 -18.11
N PRO A 129 15.56 -3.32 -17.40
CA PRO A 129 15.95 -4.63 -17.88
C PRO A 129 14.94 -5.72 -17.49
N LEU A 130 14.29 -5.65 -16.33
CA LEU A 130 13.50 -6.73 -15.75
C LEU A 130 12.01 -6.60 -16.06
N LEU A 131 11.46 -7.60 -16.75
CA LEU A 131 10.04 -7.69 -17.12
C LEU A 131 9.45 -9.01 -16.63
N VAL A 132 8.28 -8.96 -15.98
CA VAL A 132 7.52 -10.15 -15.60
C VAL A 132 6.79 -10.73 -16.82
N CYS A 133 6.66 -12.05 -16.93
CA CYS A 133 5.98 -12.72 -18.03
C CYS A 133 5.32 -14.03 -17.54
N ASP A 134 4.11 -14.32 -18.01
CA ASP A 134 3.35 -15.53 -17.65
C ASP A 134 2.88 -16.36 -18.85
N ASN A 135 3.05 -15.87 -20.09
CA ASN A 135 2.57 -16.58 -21.27
C ASN A 135 3.45 -16.36 -22.51
N GLU A 136 3.32 -17.26 -23.49
CA GLU A 136 4.16 -17.26 -24.69
C GLU A 136 3.88 -16.05 -25.60
N VAL A 137 2.64 -15.56 -25.63
CA VAL A 137 2.29 -14.39 -26.45
C VAL A 137 3.00 -13.15 -25.92
N GLU A 138 3.04 -12.96 -24.60
CA GLU A 138 3.77 -11.88 -23.96
C GLU A 138 5.28 -12.00 -24.17
N LEU A 139 5.82 -13.22 -24.10
CA LEU A 139 7.22 -13.49 -24.41
C LEU A 139 7.60 -13.07 -25.85
N ARG A 140 6.75 -13.39 -26.84
CA ARG A 140 6.93 -12.93 -28.23
C ARG A 140 6.84 -11.41 -28.36
N LYS A 141 5.98 -10.74 -27.58
CA LYS A 141 5.92 -9.25 -27.55
C LYS A 141 7.22 -8.67 -27.01
N ILE A 142 7.75 -9.24 -25.93
CA ILE A 142 9.02 -8.82 -25.31
C ILE A 142 10.17 -9.02 -26.30
N ALA A 143 10.27 -10.19 -26.94
CA ALA A 143 11.32 -10.48 -27.94
C ALA A 143 11.36 -9.44 -29.07
N ARG A 144 10.19 -9.00 -29.54
CA ARG A 144 10.06 -8.00 -30.61
C ARG A 144 10.39 -6.58 -30.18
N CYS A 145 9.97 -6.18 -28.98
CA CYS A 145 10.03 -4.77 -28.55
C CYS A 145 11.21 -4.46 -27.64
N HIS A 146 11.71 -5.45 -26.90
CA HIS A 146 12.81 -5.32 -25.93
C HIS A 146 13.67 -6.59 -25.92
N PRO A 147 14.45 -6.84 -26.98
CA PRO A 147 15.25 -8.07 -27.12
C PRO A 147 16.36 -8.21 -26.06
N LYS A 148 16.73 -7.12 -25.37
CA LYS A 148 17.73 -7.13 -24.29
C LYS A 148 17.10 -7.31 -22.90
N ALA A 149 15.78 -7.51 -22.82
CA ALA A 149 15.09 -7.72 -21.57
C ALA A 149 15.54 -9.01 -20.87
N LYS A 150 15.55 -8.93 -19.54
CA LYS A 150 15.62 -10.03 -18.60
C LYS A 150 14.20 -10.38 -18.18
N VAL A 151 13.81 -11.63 -18.38
CA VAL A 151 12.46 -12.10 -18.10
C VAL A 151 12.41 -12.78 -16.73
N LEU A 152 11.42 -12.41 -15.93
CA LEU A 152 10.99 -13.10 -14.71
C LEU A 152 9.70 -13.87 -15.00
N LEU A 153 9.72 -15.19 -14.84
CA LEU A 153 8.54 -16.03 -15.08
C LEU A 153 7.62 -16.00 -13.85
N LEU A 154 6.35 -15.64 -14.05
CA LEU A 154 5.35 -15.62 -12.98
C LEU A 154 4.70 -17.00 -12.85
N LEU A 155 4.79 -17.62 -11.67
CA LEU A 155 4.16 -18.90 -11.37
C LEU A 155 2.82 -18.70 -10.68
N THR A 156 1.84 -19.51 -11.10
CA THR A 156 0.62 -19.69 -10.34
C THR A 156 0.82 -20.77 -9.28
N SER A 157 0.45 -20.48 -8.04
CA SER A 157 0.40 -21.49 -6.99
C SER A 157 -1.01 -22.02 -6.86
N GLY A 158 -1.17 -23.35 -6.90
CA GLY A 158 -2.48 -24.02 -6.86
C GLY A 158 -3.22 -23.91 -5.53
N SER A 159 -2.62 -23.31 -4.49
CA SER A 159 -3.15 -23.28 -3.12
C SER A 159 -3.51 -21.89 -2.58
N CYS A 160 -3.25 -20.80 -3.33
CA CYS A 160 -3.51 -19.44 -2.83
C CYS A 160 -4.91 -18.88 -3.17
N CYS A 161 -5.71 -19.60 -3.95
CA CYS A 161 -7.01 -19.11 -4.43
C CYS A 161 -8.20 -19.91 -3.88
N ASP A 162 -8.08 -20.51 -2.69
CA ASP A 162 -9.18 -21.27 -2.06
C ASP A 162 -10.31 -20.38 -1.52
N ARG A 163 -10.23 -19.06 -1.65
CA ARG A 163 -11.26 -18.14 -1.14
C ARG A 163 -12.32 -17.72 -2.15
N GLU A 164 -12.10 -17.82 -3.46
CA GLU A 164 -13.10 -17.42 -4.45
C GLU A 164 -13.00 -18.25 -5.74
N GLU A 165 -14.03 -19.04 -6.03
CA GLU A 165 -14.17 -19.88 -7.23
C GLU A 165 -14.23 -19.09 -8.57
N THR A 166 -14.10 -17.76 -8.54
CA THR A 166 -14.33 -16.85 -9.68
C THR A 166 -13.10 -16.08 -10.16
N ALA A 167 -12.02 -16.00 -9.37
CA ALA A 167 -10.79 -15.32 -9.78
C ALA A 167 -9.90 -16.27 -10.58
N ILE A 168 -9.80 -16.06 -11.90
CA ILE A 168 -8.86 -16.82 -12.74
C ILE A 168 -7.45 -16.48 -12.27
N PRO A 169 -6.67 -17.46 -11.77
CA PRO A 169 -5.40 -17.16 -11.16
C PRO A 169 -4.40 -16.79 -12.27
N PHE A 170 -3.73 -15.65 -12.09
CA PHE A 170 -2.67 -15.19 -13.00
C PHE A 170 -1.40 -16.04 -12.82
N GLY A 171 -0.61 -16.16 -13.90
CA GLY A 171 0.65 -16.92 -13.90
C GLY A 171 0.62 -18.18 -14.76
N SER A 172 1.78 -18.84 -14.83
CA SER A 172 1.98 -20.09 -15.57
C SER A 172 1.97 -21.29 -14.62
N THR A 173 1.43 -22.42 -15.06
CA THR A 173 1.61 -23.68 -14.35
C THR A 173 3.05 -24.19 -14.49
N LEU A 174 3.50 -25.07 -13.60
CA LEU A 174 4.82 -25.70 -13.71
C LEU A 174 5.02 -26.44 -15.05
N LYS A 175 3.95 -26.99 -15.63
CA LYS A 175 4.00 -27.65 -16.95
C LYS A 175 4.25 -26.65 -18.07
N ASP A 176 3.55 -25.52 -18.04
CA ASP A 176 3.68 -24.47 -19.05
C ASP A 176 5.05 -23.77 -18.96
N CYS A 177 5.64 -23.68 -17.77
CA CYS A 177 6.96 -23.08 -17.58
C CYS A 177 8.05 -23.73 -18.42
N ARG A 178 8.01 -25.06 -18.61
CA ARG A 178 8.97 -25.74 -19.48
C ARG A 178 8.85 -25.26 -20.92
N HIS A 179 7.62 -25.18 -21.43
CA HIS A 179 7.35 -24.67 -22.76
C HIS A 179 7.78 -23.20 -22.91
N LEU A 180 7.55 -22.37 -21.88
CA LEU A 180 7.99 -20.98 -21.87
C LEU A 180 9.51 -20.82 -21.87
N LEU A 181 10.24 -21.66 -21.13
CA LEU A 181 11.71 -21.68 -21.13
C LEU A 181 12.26 -22.08 -22.51
N GLU A 182 11.67 -23.11 -23.14
CA GLU A 182 12.02 -23.55 -24.49
C GLU A 182 11.75 -22.43 -25.52
N SER A 183 10.57 -21.80 -25.44
CA SER A 183 10.19 -20.67 -26.28
C SER A 183 11.11 -19.46 -26.08
N ALA A 184 11.52 -19.17 -24.85
CA ALA A 184 12.42 -18.06 -24.55
C ALA A 184 13.80 -18.27 -25.18
N ARG A 185 14.28 -19.53 -25.14
CA ARG A 185 15.53 -19.92 -25.80
C ARG A 185 15.44 -19.76 -27.31
N GLU A 186 14.36 -20.19 -27.95
CA GLU A 186 14.12 -20.00 -29.38
C GLU A 186 14.07 -18.52 -29.77
N LEU A 187 13.45 -17.69 -28.93
CA LEU A 187 13.36 -16.24 -29.12
C LEU A 187 14.62 -15.48 -28.71
N SER A 188 15.68 -16.19 -28.29
CA SER A 188 16.93 -15.60 -27.79
C SER A 188 16.74 -14.61 -26.63
N LEU A 189 15.71 -14.82 -25.81
CA LEU A 189 15.42 -14.02 -24.61
C LEU A 189 16.11 -14.60 -23.39
N ARG A 190 16.55 -13.72 -22.49
CA ARG A 190 17.23 -14.12 -21.26
C ARG A 190 16.23 -14.25 -20.11
N VAL A 191 15.89 -15.49 -19.77
CA VAL A 191 15.18 -15.78 -18.51
C VAL A 191 16.17 -15.68 -17.35
N THR A 192 15.85 -14.85 -16.37
CA THR A 192 16.72 -14.51 -15.22
C THR A 192 16.14 -15.05 -13.92
N GLY A 193 14.85 -15.38 -13.87
CA GLY A 193 14.28 -15.78 -12.59
C GLY A 193 12.82 -16.12 -12.62
N VAL A 194 12.30 -16.28 -11.41
CA VAL A 194 10.95 -16.73 -11.12
C VAL A 194 10.31 -15.79 -10.10
N ASN A 195 9.05 -15.45 -10.32
CA ASN A 195 8.20 -14.74 -9.37
C ASN A 195 7.10 -15.69 -8.90
N CYS A 196 6.97 -15.90 -7.58
CA CYS A 196 6.09 -16.92 -7.03
C CYS A 196 5.51 -16.55 -5.67
N TYR A 197 4.43 -17.25 -5.30
CA TYR A 197 3.84 -17.19 -3.96
C TYR A 197 4.44 -18.24 -3.00
N ALA A 198 5.00 -19.33 -3.53
CA ALA A 198 5.54 -20.45 -2.75
C ALA A 198 6.97 -20.83 -3.20
N ALA A 199 7.89 -20.95 -2.24
CA ALA A 199 9.31 -21.24 -2.50
C ALA A 199 9.56 -22.63 -3.11
N SER A 200 8.69 -23.61 -2.83
CA SER A 200 8.76 -24.96 -3.42
C SER A 200 8.57 -24.94 -4.93
N ASP A 201 7.63 -24.12 -5.43
CA ASP A 201 7.32 -24.01 -6.84
C ASP A 201 8.49 -23.37 -7.61
N ALA A 202 9.13 -22.37 -7.00
CA ALA A 202 10.36 -21.79 -7.52
C ALA A 202 11.49 -22.83 -7.61
N ALA A 203 11.69 -23.66 -6.57
CA ALA A 203 12.73 -24.68 -6.58
C ALA A 203 12.56 -25.67 -7.74
N CYS A 204 11.32 -26.08 -8.04
CA CYS A 204 11.02 -26.92 -9.20
C CYS A 204 11.45 -26.25 -10.53
N VAL A 205 11.12 -24.97 -10.72
CA VAL A 205 11.48 -24.24 -11.96
C VAL A 205 12.98 -24.01 -12.06
N PHE A 206 13.67 -23.68 -10.97
CA PHE A 206 15.12 -23.57 -10.97
C PHE A 206 15.81 -24.89 -11.28
N ASN A 207 15.30 -26.02 -10.78
CA ASN A 207 15.80 -27.34 -11.17
C ASN A 207 15.64 -27.59 -12.66
N VAL A 208 14.49 -27.24 -13.25
CA VAL A 208 14.27 -27.33 -14.71
C VAL A 208 15.23 -26.41 -15.48
N MET A 209 15.48 -25.20 -14.99
CA MET A 209 16.40 -24.23 -15.58
C MET A 209 17.86 -24.75 -15.57
N LEU A 210 18.29 -25.33 -14.45
CA LEU A 210 19.59 -25.99 -14.27
C LEU A 210 19.75 -27.19 -15.20
N CYS A 211 18.77 -28.10 -15.23
CA CYS A 211 18.75 -29.27 -16.12
C CYS A 211 18.77 -28.86 -17.60
N SER A 212 18.18 -27.73 -17.95
CA SER A 212 18.12 -27.21 -19.31
C SER A 212 19.34 -26.37 -19.71
N GLN A 213 20.38 -26.31 -18.86
CA GLN A 213 21.61 -25.53 -19.06
C GLN A 213 21.37 -24.02 -19.28
N ILE A 214 20.26 -23.48 -18.78
CA ILE A 214 19.97 -22.04 -18.84
C ILE A 214 20.72 -21.37 -17.69
N GLN A 215 22.04 -21.22 -17.82
CA GLN A 215 22.90 -20.60 -16.81
C GLN A 215 22.85 -19.08 -16.91
N HIS A 216 21.87 -18.46 -16.28
CA HIS A 216 21.82 -17.01 -16.13
C HIS A 216 21.50 -16.61 -14.69
N SER A 217 22.02 -15.44 -14.30
CA SER A 217 21.83 -14.78 -12.99
C SER A 217 20.47 -15.11 -12.42
N GLN A 218 20.43 -15.83 -11.31
CA GLN A 218 19.19 -16.34 -10.76
C GLN A 218 18.60 -15.25 -9.86
N LEU A 219 17.33 -14.90 -10.11
CA LEU A 219 16.55 -13.95 -9.33
C LEU A 219 15.28 -14.64 -8.86
N LEU A 220 15.02 -14.62 -7.55
CA LEU A 220 13.79 -15.15 -6.98
C LEU A 220 12.98 -14.01 -6.39
N SER A 221 11.76 -13.83 -6.88
CA SER A 221 10.80 -12.85 -6.38
C SER A 221 9.67 -13.52 -5.63
N PHE A 222 9.31 -12.96 -4.47
CA PHE A 222 8.18 -13.40 -3.67
C PHE A 222 7.12 -12.30 -3.53
N PHE A 223 5.86 -12.69 -3.67
CA PHE A 223 4.75 -11.84 -3.23
C PHE A 223 4.67 -11.81 -1.71
N CYS A 224 4.51 -10.61 -1.15
CA CYS A 224 4.26 -10.46 0.28
C CYS A 224 2.75 -10.42 0.51
N PRO A 225 2.18 -11.28 1.39
CA PRO A 225 0.77 -11.18 1.75
C PRO A 225 0.46 -9.81 2.38
N PRO A 226 -0.79 -9.34 2.32
CA PRO A 226 -1.17 -8.13 3.03
C PRO A 226 -0.90 -8.31 4.54
N PRO A 227 -0.36 -7.28 5.21
CA PRO A 227 -0.08 -7.34 6.63
C PRO A 227 -1.38 -7.48 7.44
N PRO A 228 -1.34 -8.08 8.63
CA PRO A 228 -2.46 -7.99 9.55
C PRO A 228 -2.73 -6.52 9.93
N PRO A 229 -3.99 -6.12 10.15
CA PRO A 229 -4.36 -4.74 10.45
C PRO A 229 -3.83 -4.25 11.81
N ASN A 230 -3.42 -5.15 12.71
CA ASN A 230 -2.84 -4.77 14.00
C ASN A 230 -1.31 -4.62 13.89
N PRO A 231 -0.74 -3.43 14.20
CA PRO A 231 0.70 -3.20 14.19
C PRO A 231 1.51 -4.14 15.09
N GLU A 232 0.95 -4.62 16.20
CA GLU A 232 1.61 -5.59 17.08
C GLU A 232 1.71 -6.97 16.44
N LEU A 233 0.69 -7.35 15.65
CA LEU A 233 0.69 -8.60 14.91
C LEU A 233 1.62 -8.53 13.68
N LEU A 234 1.96 -7.34 13.20
CA LEU A 234 2.93 -7.16 12.10
C LEU A 234 4.31 -7.71 12.47
N VAL A 235 4.73 -7.57 13.73
CA VAL A 235 6.01 -8.12 14.23
C VAL A 235 6.01 -9.63 14.10
N LEU A 236 4.93 -10.25 14.58
CA LEU A 236 4.76 -11.69 14.56
C LEU A 236 4.65 -12.20 13.13
N PHE A 237 3.98 -11.46 12.25
CA PHE A 237 3.84 -11.78 10.84
C PHE A 237 5.20 -11.83 10.13
N CYS A 238 6.01 -10.78 10.21
CA CYS A 238 7.33 -10.78 9.56
C CYS A 238 8.25 -11.86 10.14
N ALA A 239 8.26 -12.04 11.47
CA ALA A 239 9.01 -13.10 12.12
C ALA A 239 8.55 -14.50 11.68
N GLN A 240 7.24 -14.73 11.58
CA GLN A 240 6.66 -16.01 11.17
C GLN A 240 6.91 -16.31 9.70
N VAL A 241 6.76 -15.31 8.82
CA VAL A 241 7.10 -15.43 7.40
C VAL A 241 8.58 -15.76 7.26
N ASN A 242 9.47 -15.10 8.00
CA ASN A 242 10.89 -15.40 7.95
C ASN A 242 11.22 -16.79 8.49
N GLN A 243 10.65 -17.19 9.64
CA GLN A 243 10.82 -18.53 10.21
C GLN A 243 10.36 -19.64 9.25
N THR A 244 9.35 -19.36 8.43
CA THR A 244 8.84 -20.32 7.44
C THR A 244 9.68 -20.32 6.17
N LEU A 245 10.01 -19.14 5.64
CA LEU A 245 10.74 -18.98 4.39
C LEU A 245 12.21 -19.34 4.53
N LYS A 246 12.88 -18.91 5.61
CA LYS A 246 14.32 -19.05 5.77
C LYS A 246 14.83 -20.49 5.68
N PRO A 247 14.22 -21.50 6.36
CA PRO A 247 14.64 -22.88 6.19
C PRO A 247 14.46 -23.40 4.76
N MET A 248 13.40 -22.95 4.05
CA MET A 248 13.19 -23.31 2.65
C MET A 248 14.20 -22.63 1.74
N LEU A 249 14.52 -21.35 1.97
CA LEU A 249 15.54 -20.61 1.24
C LEU A 249 16.92 -21.22 1.47
N ASP A 250 17.28 -21.54 2.70
CA ASP A 250 18.57 -22.18 3.02
C ASP A 250 18.68 -23.57 2.38
N MET A 251 17.56 -24.32 2.31
CA MET A 251 17.51 -25.65 1.71
C MET A 251 17.59 -25.62 0.18
N TYR A 252 16.79 -24.79 -0.48
CA TYR A 252 16.68 -24.77 -1.93
C TYR A 252 17.65 -23.80 -2.60
N PHE A 253 18.05 -22.74 -1.90
CA PHE A 253 18.78 -21.59 -2.43
C PHE A 253 19.86 -21.07 -1.45
N PRO A 254 20.85 -21.89 -1.05
CA PRO A 254 21.89 -21.46 -0.13
C PRO A 254 22.69 -20.29 -0.72
N LEU A 255 23.23 -19.41 0.15
CA LEU A 255 23.99 -18.21 -0.26
C LEU A 255 25.15 -18.48 -1.24
N SER A 256 25.70 -19.70 -1.21
CA SER A 256 26.75 -20.16 -2.15
C SER A 256 26.31 -20.21 -3.62
N THR A 257 24.99 -20.18 -3.90
CA THR A 257 24.44 -20.15 -5.26
C THR A 257 24.60 -18.80 -5.94
N GLY A 258 24.84 -17.72 -5.18
CA GLY A 258 24.87 -16.36 -5.72
C GLY A 258 23.51 -15.84 -6.21
N LEU A 259 22.41 -16.48 -5.78
CA LEU A 259 21.05 -16.06 -6.06
C LEU A 259 20.77 -14.69 -5.42
N THR A 260 20.15 -13.77 -6.17
CA THR A 260 19.55 -12.57 -5.58
C THR A 260 18.10 -12.85 -5.23
N ILE A 261 17.70 -12.58 -3.99
CA ILE A 261 16.33 -12.78 -3.52
C ILE A 261 15.68 -11.40 -3.34
N ILE A 262 14.51 -11.23 -3.94
CA ILE A 262 13.70 -10.03 -3.84
C ILE A 262 12.29 -10.39 -3.35
N ALA A 263 11.58 -9.41 -2.82
CA ALA A 263 10.17 -9.53 -2.54
C ALA A 263 9.43 -8.28 -3.01
N GLU A 264 8.12 -8.39 -3.20
CA GLU A 264 7.26 -7.32 -3.72
C GLU A 264 6.28 -6.79 -2.64
N PRO A 265 6.77 -6.24 -1.52
CA PRO A 265 5.90 -5.66 -0.49
C PRO A 265 5.21 -4.38 -1.01
N GLY A 266 3.89 -4.32 -0.84
CA GLY A 266 3.10 -3.11 -1.11
C GLY A 266 2.46 -2.60 0.16
N ALA A 267 1.29 -3.13 0.50
CA ALA A 267 0.52 -2.80 1.70
C ALA A 267 1.34 -2.85 3.00
N TYR A 268 2.36 -3.71 3.07
CA TYR A 268 3.32 -3.75 4.19
C TYR A 268 3.88 -2.37 4.57
N TYR A 269 4.23 -1.54 3.58
CA TYR A 269 4.87 -0.23 3.83
C TYR A 269 3.89 0.91 4.09
N VAL A 270 2.64 0.77 3.66
CA VAL A 270 1.74 1.92 3.55
C VAL A 270 0.44 1.75 4.29
N SER A 271 -0.06 0.53 4.49
CA SER A 271 -1.38 0.30 5.06
C SER A 271 -1.56 1.08 6.37
N SER A 272 -0.77 0.77 7.40
CA SER A 272 -0.85 1.42 8.71
C SER A 272 -0.27 2.84 8.77
N ALA A 273 0.35 3.33 7.70
CA ALA A 273 0.93 4.67 7.67
C ALA A 273 -0.13 5.76 7.46
N PHE A 274 -1.32 5.42 6.96
CA PHE A 274 -2.37 6.39 6.65
C PHE A 274 -3.62 6.14 7.50
N THR A 275 -4.20 7.23 7.98
CA THR A 275 -5.52 7.27 8.62
C THR A 275 -6.44 8.16 7.80
N LEU A 276 -7.60 7.63 7.42
CA LEU A 276 -8.63 8.36 6.68
C LEU A 276 -9.67 8.91 7.67
N ALA A 277 -9.97 10.20 7.55
CA ALA A 277 -11.06 10.86 8.26
C ALA A 277 -12.19 11.19 7.28
N VAL A 278 -13.38 10.68 7.55
CA VAL A 278 -14.58 10.92 6.74
C VAL A 278 -15.68 11.56 7.58
N ASN A 279 -16.55 12.31 6.91
CA ASN A 279 -17.66 13.00 7.55
C ASN A 279 -18.99 12.32 7.22
N ILE A 280 -19.88 12.23 8.20
CA ILE A 280 -21.25 11.77 7.99
C ILE A 280 -22.06 12.89 7.34
N ILE A 281 -22.53 12.66 6.12
CA ILE A 281 -23.31 13.64 5.33
C ILE A 281 -24.81 13.37 5.37
N ALA A 282 -25.23 12.13 5.60
CA ALA A 282 -26.63 11.79 5.82
C ALA A 282 -26.78 10.61 6.80
N LYS A 283 -27.95 10.54 7.44
CA LYS A 283 -28.34 9.48 8.37
C LYS A 283 -29.77 9.06 8.07
N LYS A 284 -30.02 7.76 8.07
CA LYS A 284 -31.36 7.18 8.00
C LYS A 284 -31.54 6.15 9.12
N THR A 285 -32.67 6.23 9.80
CA THR A 285 -33.07 5.24 10.82
C THR A 285 -34.07 4.28 10.17
N VAL A 286 -33.79 2.98 10.20
CA VAL A 286 -34.59 1.98 9.44
C VAL A 286 -35.58 1.23 10.33
N ALA A 287 -35.15 0.71 11.48
CA ALA A 287 -36.05 0.13 12.47
C ALA A 287 -35.44 0.27 13.86
N ARG A 288 -36.26 0.65 14.86
CA ARG A 288 -35.96 0.46 16.27
C ARG A 288 -36.77 -0.76 16.72
N ASP A 289 -36.19 -1.95 16.67
CA ASP A 289 -36.72 -3.01 17.51
C ASP A 289 -36.45 -2.56 18.95
N PHE A 290 -37.48 -2.02 19.60
CA PHE A 290 -37.45 -1.59 21.01
C PHE A 290 -37.31 -2.82 21.93
N SER A 291 -36.23 -3.60 21.81
CA SER A 291 -35.69 -4.33 22.95
C SER A 291 -34.59 -3.45 23.52
N GLY A 292 -34.91 -2.62 24.53
CA GLY A 292 -33.99 -1.69 25.18
C GLY A 292 -32.86 -2.36 25.97
N GLN A 293 -32.17 -3.33 25.36
CA GLN A 293 -30.96 -3.95 25.89
C GLN A 293 -29.76 -3.48 25.07
N PRO A 294 -28.65 -3.10 25.73
CA PRO A 294 -27.42 -2.77 25.04
C PRO A 294 -26.92 -4.02 24.27
N HIS A 295 -26.72 -3.88 22.96
CA HIS A 295 -26.15 -4.93 22.13
C HIS A 295 -24.62 -4.92 22.27
N ASN A 296 -24.08 -5.84 23.07
CA ASN A 296 -22.63 -5.99 23.23
C ASN A 296 -21.97 -6.79 22.10
N ALA A 297 -22.75 -7.32 21.14
CA ALA A 297 -22.26 -8.11 20.00
C ALA A 297 -23.27 -8.08 18.84
N LEU A 298 -22.77 -8.12 17.60
CA LEU A 298 -23.58 -8.23 16.38
C LEU A 298 -24.12 -9.66 16.23
N SER A 299 -25.42 -9.83 15.98
CA SER A 299 -26.00 -11.08 15.51
C SER A 299 -26.05 -11.13 13.98
N ALA A 300 -25.91 -12.32 13.40
CA ALA A 300 -26.01 -12.54 11.95
C ALA A 300 -27.40 -12.18 11.38
N ASN A 301 -28.41 -11.98 12.22
CA ASN A 301 -29.77 -11.60 11.82
C ASN A 301 -30.16 -10.18 12.22
N ASP A 302 -29.25 -9.38 12.81
CA ASP A 302 -29.56 -8.00 13.18
C ASP A 302 -29.54 -7.12 11.91
N GLU A 303 -30.70 -6.59 11.54
CA GLU A 303 -30.81 -5.52 10.56
C GLU A 303 -30.17 -4.23 11.11
N PRO A 304 -29.47 -3.43 10.29
CA PRO A 304 -28.85 -2.20 10.77
C PRO A 304 -29.93 -1.20 11.21
N GLU A 305 -29.86 -0.75 12.46
CA GLU A 305 -30.74 0.27 13.03
C GLU A 305 -30.49 1.64 12.40
N PHE A 306 -29.22 1.94 12.12
CA PHE A 306 -28.76 3.17 11.50
C PHE A 306 -28.00 2.93 10.20
N LEU A 307 -28.33 3.74 9.19
CA LEU A 307 -27.61 3.85 7.93
C LEU A 307 -26.94 5.22 7.91
N TYR A 308 -25.60 5.24 7.85
CA TYR A 308 -24.84 6.48 7.70
C TYR A 308 -24.23 6.55 6.30
N TYR A 309 -24.42 7.70 5.65
CA TYR A 309 -23.82 8.02 4.37
C TYR A 309 -22.63 8.95 4.62
N MET A 310 -21.50 8.62 4.03
CA MET A 310 -20.22 9.32 4.18
C MET A 310 -19.89 10.11 2.91
N ASN A 311 -18.99 11.07 3.04
CA ASN A 311 -18.48 11.86 1.92
C ASN A 311 -17.35 11.17 1.10
N ASP A 312 -17.05 9.90 1.38
CA ASP A 312 -16.13 9.05 0.63
C ASP A 312 -16.64 7.60 0.68
N GLY A 313 -16.32 6.80 -0.34
CA GLY A 313 -16.96 5.52 -0.62
C GLY A 313 -16.08 4.54 -1.40
N VAL A 314 -16.69 3.48 -1.93
CA VAL A 314 -16.00 2.39 -2.65
C VAL A 314 -15.40 2.86 -3.98
N TYR A 315 -15.91 3.94 -4.55
CA TYR A 315 -15.34 4.56 -5.76
C TYR A 315 -14.18 5.51 -5.46
N GLY A 316 -13.88 5.76 -4.18
CA GLY A 316 -12.78 6.59 -3.72
C GLY A 316 -11.79 5.79 -2.87
N SER A 317 -11.66 6.16 -1.59
CA SER A 317 -10.65 5.56 -0.70
C SER A 317 -10.94 4.12 -0.29
N PHE A 318 -12.17 3.62 -0.49
CA PHE A 318 -12.58 2.26 -0.13
C PHE A 318 -12.60 1.30 -1.32
N ALA A 319 -11.91 1.61 -2.41
CA ALA A 319 -11.84 0.76 -3.62
C ALA A 319 -11.32 -0.66 -3.37
N SER A 320 -10.57 -0.88 -2.28
CA SER A 320 -10.15 -2.21 -1.83
C SER A 320 -11.32 -3.17 -1.63
N LYS A 321 -12.49 -2.67 -1.21
CA LYS A 321 -13.71 -3.47 -1.04
C LYS A 321 -14.19 -4.10 -2.34
N LEU A 322 -14.09 -3.37 -3.46
CA LEU A 322 -14.46 -3.87 -4.79
C LEU A 322 -13.42 -4.83 -5.37
N LEU A 323 -12.17 -4.72 -4.91
CA LEU A 323 -11.06 -5.56 -5.35
C LEU A 323 -10.91 -6.84 -4.51
N CYS A 324 -11.94 -7.19 -3.72
CA CYS A 324 -11.95 -8.33 -2.80
C CYS A 324 -10.79 -8.34 -1.79
N GLU A 325 -10.26 -7.17 -1.43
CA GLU A 325 -9.32 -7.02 -0.32
C GLU A 325 -10.13 -6.82 0.98
N ASP A 326 -10.51 -7.93 1.60
CA ASP A 326 -11.49 -8.07 2.72
C ASP A 326 -11.20 -7.34 4.04
N SER A 327 -10.32 -6.34 4.08
CA SER A 327 -9.87 -5.75 5.35
C SER A 327 -10.05 -4.23 5.41
N ILE A 328 -11.30 -3.77 5.33
CA ILE A 328 -11.61 -2.42 5.84
C ILE A 328 -11.52 -2.47 7.36
N SER A 329 -10.70 -1.60 7.95
CA SER A 329 -10.60 -1.49 9.40
C SER A 329 -11.92 -1.07 10.02
N MET A 330 -12.21 -1.54 11.23
CA MET A 330 -13.35 -1.03 11.98
C MET A 330 -13.24 0.48 12.21
N PRO A 331 -14.31 1.26 11.93
CA PRO A 331 -14.30 2.70 12.12
C PRO A 331 -14.24 3.06 13.60
N LEU A 332 -13.54 4.16 13.89
CA LEU A 332 -13.53 4.79 15.21
C LEU A 332 -14.27 6.12 15.15
N ALA A 333 -15.29 6.30 15.98
CA ALA A 333 -15.98 7.58 16.12
C ALA A 333 -15.09 8.61 16.84
N HIS A 334 -14.93 9.78 16.23
CA HIS A 334 -14.14 10.86 16.82
C HIS A 334 -14.91 11.54 17.97
N LYS A 335 -14.30 11.64 19.16
CA LYS A 335 -14.82 12.30 20.37
C LYS A 335 -16.12 11.72 20.96
N VAL A 336 -16.41 10.45 20.72
CA VAL A 336 -17.49 9.76 21.42
C VAL A 336 -16.97 9.06 22.68
N SER A 337 -17.72 9.16 23.78
CA SER A 337 -17.37 8.47 25.02
C SER A 337 -17.48 6.96 24.86
N ALA A 338 -16.55 6.20 25.44
CA ALA A 338 -16.56 4.73 25.39
C ALA A 338 -17.77 4.08 26.10
N GLU A 339 -18.54 4.87 26.85
CA GLU A 339 -19.70 4.41 27.64
C GLU A 339 -21.04 4.57 26.91
N GLU A 340 -21.05 5.08 25.68
CA GLU A 340 -22.29 5.23 24.91
C GLU A 340 -22.82 3.87 24.38
N PRO A 341 -24.15 3.69 24.32
CA PRO A 341 -24.73 2.47 23.78
C PRO A 341 -24.36 2.33 22.31
N LEU A 342 -23.96 1.10 21.93
CA LEU A 342 -23.62 0.75 20.56
C LEU A 342 -24.83 0.17 19.84
N PHE A 343 -24.99 0.53 18.57
CA PHE A 343 -26.08 0.12 17.70
C PHE A 343 -25.54 -0.53 16.44
N SER A 344 -26.27 -1.52 15.93
CA SER A 344 -25.99 -2.12 14.62
C SER A 344 -26.16 -1.06 13.53
N SER A 345 -25.10 -0.78 12.80
CA SER A 345 -25.05 0.30 11.81
C SER A 345 -24.43 -0.17 10.49
N SER A 346 -24.83 0.44 9.38
CA SER A 346 -24.20 0.25 8.07
C SER A 346 -23.65 1.57 7.55
N LEU A 347 -22.53 1.49 6.82
CA LEU A 347 -21.82 2.65 6.27
C LEU A 347 -21.83 2.58 4.74
N TRP A 348 -22.24 3.70 4.15
CA TRP A 348 -22.42 3.86 2.71
C TRP A 348 -21.60 5.05 2.24
N GLY A 349 -21.11 4.98 1.01
CA GLY A 349 -20.50 6.13 0.35
C GLY A 349 -21.54 7.10 -0.23
N PRO A 350 -21.08 8.13 -0.96
CA PRO A 350 -21.92 9.23 -1.40
C PRO A 350 -22.71 8.96 -2.69
N SER A 351 -22.46 7.88 -3.45
CA SER A 351 -23.02 7.69 -4.79
C SER A 351 -24.51 7.28 -4.81
N ALA A 352 -25.03 6.86 -3.65
CA ALA A 352 -26.40 6.36 -3.48
C ALA A 352 -26.75 5.15 -4.38
N ASP A 353 -25.76 4.39 -4.83
CA ASP A 353 -25.95 3.07 -5.44
C ASP A 353 -25.81 1.95 -4.40
N ASP A 354 -26.25 0.75 -4.78
CA ASP A 354 -26.26 -0.46 -3.95
C ASP A 354 -24.86 -1.09 -3.79
N VAL A 355 -23.90 -0.69 -4.62
CA VAL A 355 -22.52 -1.18 -4.61
C VAL A 355 -21.63 -0.33 -3.69
N ASP A 356 -21.98 0.92 -3.45
CA ASP A 356 -21.30 1.89 -2.57
C ASP A 356 -21.58 1.64 -1.09
N GLN A 357 -21.64 0.36 -0.72
CA GLN A 357 -21.70 -0.10 0.66
C GLN A 357 -20.28 -0.38 1.16
N VAL A 358 -19.77 0.48 2.03
CA VAL A 358 -18.42 0.36 2.58
C VAL A 358 -18.39 -0.71 3.67
N LEU A 359 -19.30 -0.63 4.64
CA LEU A 359 -19.44 -1.63 5.69
C LEU A 359 -20.91 -2.04 5.83
N GLU A 360 -21.17 -3.32 5.59
CA GLU A 360 -22.51 -3.90 5.73
C GLU A 360 -23.01 -3.81 7.17
N ARG A 361 -22.15 -4.14 8.14
CA ARG A 361 -22.49 -4.14 9.57
C ARG A 361 -21.30 -3.73 10.42
N CYS A 362 -21.53 -2.80 11.33
CA CYS A 362 -20.58 -2.36 12.34
C CYS A 362 -21.33 -1.90 13.60
N LEU A 363 -20.64 -1.91 14.74
CA LEU A 363 -21.17 -1.35 15.98
C LEU A 363 -20.67 0.08 16.12
N LEU A 364 -21.59 1.03 16.17
CA LEU A 364 -21.29 2.44 16.36
C LEU A 364 -22.26 3.03 17.39
N PRO A 365 -21.81 4.04 18.16
CA PRO A 365 -22.74 4.86 18.93
C PRO A 365 -23.70 5.60 17.99
N GLU A 366 -24.74 6.22 18.54
CA GLU A 366 -25.63 7.04 17.73
C GLU A 366 -24.90 8.32 17.27
N LEU A 367 -24.66 8.44 15.97
CA LEU A 367 -23.97 9.58 15.36
C LEU A 367 -24.95 10.54 14.69
N SER A 368 -24.49 11.76 14.45
CA SER A 368 -25.21 12.85 13.78
C SER A 368 -24.52 13.29 12.49
N VAL A 369 -25.27 13.96 11.62
CA VAL A 369 -24.70 14.57 10.41
C VAL A 369 -23.68 15.63 10.84
N GLY A 370 -22.47 15.54 10.29
CA GLY A 370 -21.34 16.37 10.66
C GLY A 370 -20.33 15.70 11.60
N ASP A 371 -20.64 14.54 12.17
CA ASP A 371 -19.69 13.76 12.95
C ASP A 371 -18.63 13.10 12.07
N TRP A 372 -17.48 12.80 12.67
CA TRP A 372 -16.31 12.26 11.98
C TRP A 372 -16.05 10.81 12.36
N LEU A 373 -15.79 9.99 11.36
CA LEU A 373 -15.32 8.61 11.49
C LEU A 373 -13.87 8.51 11.03
N LEU A 374 -13.08 7.76 11.78
CA LEU A 374 -11.67 7.51 11.48
C LEU A 374 -11.49 6.06 11.07
N PHE A 375 -10.81 5.85 9.95
CA PHE A 375 -10.43 4.54 9.44
C PHE A 375 -8.90 4.44 9.47
N SER A 376 -8.40 3.56 10.32
CA SER A 376 -6.98 3.22 10.36
C SER A 376 -6.61 2.34 9.16
N ASN A 377 -5.31 2.13 8.93
CA ASN A 377 -4.83 1.21 7.89
C ASN A 377 -5.25 1.58 6.45
N ALA A 378 -5.56 2.85 6.20
CA ALA A 378 -6.16 3.34 4.95
C ALA A 378 -5.12 3.65 3.84
N GLY A 379 -3.90 3.15 3.96
CA GLY A 379 -2.82 3.53 3.05
C GLY A 379 -2.58 2.58 1.88
N ALA A 380 -3.18 1.39 1.91
CA ALA A 380 -3.13 0.44 0.80
C ALA A 380 -4.33 0.66 -0.13
N THR A 381 -4.10 0.56 -1.44
CA THR A 381 -5.14 0.64 -2.49
C THR A 381 -5.63 2.07 -2.75
N PHE A 382 -4.72 3.03 -2.57
CA PHE A 382 -4.92 4.42 -2.99
C PHE A 382 -4.69 4.54 -4.51
N SER A 383 -5.74 4.33 -5.30
CA SER A 383 -5.67 4.39 -6.77
C SER A 383 -5.73 5.85 -7.29
N ASN A 384 -4.97 6.19 -8.33
CA ASN A 384 -4.92 7.51 -8.97
C ASN A 384 -6.10 7.81 -9.92
N GLY A 385 -7.33 7.63 -9.46
CA GLY A 385 -8.48 8.29 -10.09
C GLY A 385 -8.37 9.80 -9.86
N GLU A 386 -8.33 10.60 -10.92
CA GLU A 386 -8.07 12.06 -10.84
C GLU A 386 -9.25 12.88 -10.30
N GLU A 387 -10.47 12.32 -10.26
CA GLU A 387 -11.65 13.04 -9.80
C GLU A 387 -11.93 12.73 -8.32
N HIS A 388 -11.75 13.76 -7.47
CA HIS A 388 -12.12 13.82 -6.05
C HIS A 388 -11.31 13.00 -5.04
N LYS A 389 -9.97 13.15 -5.04
CA LYS A 389 -9.12 12.61 -3.96
C LYS A 389 -9.17 13.45 -2.68
N PRO A 390 -9.29 12.82 -1.49
CA PRO A 390 -9.06 13.49 -0.22
C PRO A 390 -7.64 14.10 -0.15
N PRO A 391 -7.47 15.34 0.34
CA PRO A 391 -6.15 15.89 0.62
C PRO A 391 -5.42 15.02 1.65
N VAL A 392 -4.10 14.92 1.49
CA VAL A 392 -3.21 14.16 2.38
C VAL A 392 -2.33 15.13 3.16
N PHE A 393 -2.36 15.02 4.49
CA PHE A 393 -1.48 15.76 5.39
C PHE A 393 -0.39 14.83 5.91
N TYR A 394 0.88 15.20 5.69
CA TYR A 394 2.02 14.38 6.07
C TYR A 394 2.59 14.84 7.40
N SER A 395 2.94 13.88 8.24
CA SER A 395 3.56 14.11 9.54
C SER A 395 4.70 13.12 9.78
N ILE A 396 5.67 13.51 10.59
CA ILE A 396 6.74 12.63 11.06
C ILE A 396 7.16 13.03 12.48
N THR A 397 7.51 12.05 13.32
CA THR A 397 8.04 12.35 14.65
C THR A 397 9.50 12.80 14.59
N GLU A 398 9.93 13.58 15.57
CA GLU A 398 11.33 13.99 15.68
C GLU A 398 12.28 12.77 15.78
N CYS A 399 11.89 11.75 16.53
CA CYS A 399 12.68 10.51 16.67
C CYS A 399 12.89 9.81 15.32
N ASP A 400 11.82 9.62 14.53
CA ASP A 400 11.93 8.96 13.22
C ASP A 400 12.70 9.83 12.21
N TRP A 401 12.55 11.15 12.30
CA TRP A 401 13.30 12.08 11.45
C TRP A 401 14.81 12.05 11.77
N GLN A 402 15.17 12.01 13.04
CA GLN A 402 16.56 11.83 13.47
C GLN A 402 17.11 10.48 13.01
N GLU A 403 16.31 9.41 13.02
CA GLU A 403 16.71 8.11 12.47
C GLU A 403 17.00 8.19 10.97
N LEU A 404 16.13 8.85 10.19
CA LEU A 404 16.41 9.13 8.77
C LEU A 404 17.69 9.94 8.58
N HIS A 405 17.96 10.90 9.46
CA HIS A 405 19.17 11.70 9.41
C HIS A 405 20.41 10.86 9.69
N ASN A 406 20.37 10.04 10.74
CA ASN A 406 21.46 9.14 11.14
C ASN A 406 21.77 8.09 10.07
N CYS A 407 20.77 7.63 9.32
CA CYS A 407 20.96 6.75 8.17
C CYS A 407 21.49 7.48 6.92
N GLY A 408 21.76 8.79 6.98
CA GLY A 408 22.23 9.60 5.86
C GLY A 408 21.16 9.88 4.79
N VAL A 409 19.91 9.51 5.04
CA VAL A 409 18.81 9.58 4.05
C VAL A 409 18.41 11.03 3.80
N THR A 410 18.38 11.87 4.84
CA THR A 410 18.07 13.31 4.71
C THR A 410 19.11 14.10 3.92
N LEU A 411 20.32 13.57 3.76
CA LEU A 411 21.39 14.15 2.95
C LEU A 411 21.37 13.64 1.51
N ASP A 412 20.47 12.69 1.20
CA ASP A 412 20.32 12.15 -0.14
C ASP A 412 19.75 13.22 -1.07
N VAL A 413 20.37 13.34 -2.25
CA VAL A 413 20.00 14.26 -3.32
C VAL A 413 18.55 14.01 -3.81
N ARG A 414 17.97 12.86 -3.48
CA ARG A 414 16.58 12.50 -3.80
C ARG A 414 15.55 13.13 -2.85
N MET A 415 15.92 13.48 -1.62
CA MET A 415 15.02 14.06 -0.59
C MET A 415 14.83 15.58 -0.72
N LYS A 416 14.71 16.09 -1.96
CA LYS A 416 14.70 17.54 -2.23
C LYS A 416 13.33 18.19 -2.13
N ASN A 417 12.25 17.43 -2.14
CA ASN A 417 10.91 18.01 -2.18
C ASN A 417 10.27 18.14 -0.79
N PHE A 418 11.00 17.78 0.27
CA PHE A 418 10.52 17.85 1.65
C PHE A 418 10.75 19.22 2.28
N SER A 419 9.67 19.85 2.74
CA SER A 419 9.72 20.99 3.65
C SER A 419 9.27 20.55 5.02
N LEU A 420 10.19 20.53 5.99
CA LEU A 420 9.80 20.34 7.39
C LEU A 420 9.24 21.64 7.97
N VAL A 421 8.07 21.53 8.57
CA VAL A 421 7.43 22.63 9.29
C VAL A 421 7.33 22.23 10.77
N PRO A 422 8.08 22.88 11.68
CA PRO A 422 7.97 22.63 13.11
C PRO A 422 6.55 22.88 13.59
N ARG A 423 5.98 21.93 14.34
CA ARG A 423 4.70 22.17 14.99
C ARG A 423 4.91 23.02 16.23
N CYS A 424 4.81 24.34 16.09
CA CYS A 424 4.62 25.19 17.27
C CYS A 424 3.27 24.82 17.91
N LEU A 425 3.32 24.17 19.08
CA LEU A 425 2.19 24.12 19.99
C LEU A 425 1.82 25.58 20.30
N GLN A 426 0.76 26.10 19.69
CA GLN A 426 0.13 27.29 20.26
C GLN A 426 -0.39 26.85 21.64
N PRO A 427 0.08 27.46 22.75
CA PRO A 427 -0.51 27.17 24.04
C PRO A 427 -1.99 27.50 23.93
N ASN A 428 -2.84 26.59 24.42
CA ASN A 428 -4.27 26.82 24.59
C ASN A 428 -4.45 28.25 25.10
N ILE A 429 -5.01 29.14 24.28
CA ILE A 429 -5.48 30.43 24.75
C ILE A 429 -6.68 30.06 25.63
N SER A 430 -6.41 29.86 26.92
CA SER A 430 -7.43 29.88 27.95
C SER A 430 -8.18 31.18 27.79
N GLU A 431 -9.51 31.11 27.77
CA GLU A 431 -10.40 32.25 27.89
C GLU A 431 -9.91 33.22 28.96
N ALA A 432 -9.26 34.30 28.54
CA ALA A 432 -8.85 35.39 29.41
C ALA A 432 -9.47 36.67 28.86
N SER A 433 -10.65 36.97 29.41
CA SER A 433 -11.27 38.29 29.52
C SER A 433 -11.27 39.17 28.27
N ILE A 434 -12.36 39.09 27.51
CA ILE A 434 -12.85 40.22 26.71
C ILE A 434 -13.16 41.34 27.72
N SER A 435 -12.26 42.32 27.83
CA SER A 435 -12.55 43.60 28.44
C SER A 435 -13.03 44.54 27.34
N THR A 436 -14.30 44.92 27.40
CA THR A 436 -14.91 45.97 26.57
C THR A 436 -14.34 47.32 26.97
N PRO A 437 -13.87 48.17 26.04
CA PRO A 437 -13.70 49.59 26.32
C PRO A 437 -15.04 50.32 26.13
N ALA A 438 -15.19 51.35 26.98
CA ALA A 438 -16.36 52.20 27.16
C ALA A 438 -16.72 53.08 25.94
#